data_AF-M4SZR4-F1
#
_entry.id   AF-M4SZR4-F1
#
_cell.length_a   1.000
_cell.length_b   1.000
_cell.length_c   1.000
_cell.angle_alpha   90.00
_cell.angle_beta   90.00
_cell.angle_gamma   90.00
#
_symmetry.space_group_name_H-M   'P 1'
#
loop_
_entity.id
_entity.type
_entity.pdbx_description
1 polymer ?
#
loop_
_entity_poly.entity_id
_entity_poly.type
_entity_poly.pdbx_seq_one_letter_code
_entity_poly.pdbx_strand_id
1 'polypeptide(L)'
;MSTVLLATALAAIILREKADGTRGNGLKQSAWQPLCKISEELNKVGPNAAARLSKIATTAEDQSNTADRLTAFAMLTPDVNEAKKAVALAGLFRQLATENLQSLSGQRATKTAINAVAENSYNKGRIDEALTILGLAKNGGNGCLVQASDNNVATVAGNTIGGVQCSRKLTPPATKGYTDYDNIIGPEGWLTAHATTGNTDLSDTTGNKQCVPLKTHTNGLAAGDIGAELPLAHGLLTVINTDSGIKTVTATKGETTRTTRGNQWQSAYHGLKEIEALESAIATNVTENAENQGAHQEVINRAHTNKDELPASKPENLVL
;
A
#
# COMPACT_ATOMS: atom_id res chain seq x y z
N MET A 1 -11.84 24.97 -77.70
CA MET A 1 -12.27 25.04 -76.29
C MET A 1 -11.80 23.78 -75.59
N SER A 2 -10.52 23.74 -75.23
CA SER A 2 -9.88 22.69 -74.45
C SER A 2 -8.87 23.40 -73.57
N THR A 3 -8.91 23.13 -72.27
CA THR A 3 -7.93 23.46 -71.19
C THR A 3 -8.54 24.13 -69.96
N VAL A 4 -9.57 23.55 -69.32
CA VAL A 4 -9.89 23.85 -67.91
C VAL A 4 -10.53 22.61 -67.26
N LEU A 5 -9.79 21.51 -67.06
CA LEU A 5 -10.32 20.37 -66.29
C LEU A 5 -9.24 19.50 -65.60
N LEU A 6 -7.98 19.94 -65.54
CA LEU A 6 -6.87 19.16 -64.95
C LEU A 6 -6.23 19.77 -63.69
N ALA A 7 -6.80 20.83 -63.11
CA ALA A 7 -6.19 21.51 -61.95
C ALA A 7 -6.86 21.18 -60.60
N THR A 8 -8.02 20.52 -60.57
CA THR A 8 -8.77 20.27 -59.33
C THR A 8 -8.56 18.88 -58.72
N ALA A 9 -7.84 17.97 -59.39
CA ALA A 9 -7.56 16.63 -58.85
C ALA A 9 -6.24 16.54 -58.04
N LEU A 10 -5.28 17.46 -58.23
CA LEU A 10 -3.99 17.42 -57.51
C LEU A 10 -4.02 18.10 -56.12
N ALA A 11 -5.01 18.96 -55.84
CA ALA A 11 -5.12 19.65 -54.55
C ALA A 11 -5.76 18.78 -53.44
N ALA A 12 -6.47 17.71 -53.80
CA ALA A 12 -7.10 16.81 -52.84
C ALA A 12 -6.15 15.75 -52.25
N ILE A 13 -4.94 15.61 -52.79
CA ILE A 13 -3.94 14.62 -52.34
C ILE A 13 -2.95 15.24 -51.32
N ILE A 14 -2.83 16.56 -51.24
CA ILE A 14 -1.86 17.25 -50.38
C ILE A 14 -2.45 17.69 -49.02
N LEU A 15 -3.77 17.58 -48.83
CA LEU A 15 -4.48 17.90 -47.58
C LEU A 15 -5.01 16.67 -46.84
N ARG A 16 -4.32 15.52 -46.96
CA ARG A 16 -4.29 14.56 -45.85
C ARG A 16 -3.34 15.10 -44.78
N GLU A 17 -3.69 16.24 -44.18
CA GLU A 17 -3.33 16.44 -42.79
C GLU A 17 -3.82 15.20 -42.08
N LYS A 18 -2.87 14.41 -41.55
CA LYS A 18 -3.20 13.34 -40.63
C LYS A 18 -4.05 13.99 -39.56
N ALA A 19 -5.36 13.79 -39.61
CA ALA A 19 -6.18 13.79 -38.42
C ALA A 19 -5.71 12.58 -37.59
N ASP A 20 -4.47 12.64 -37.08
CA ASP A 20 -4.04 11.83 -35.97
C ASP A 20 -4.95 12.26 -34.85
N GLY A 21 -5.94 11.41 -34.56
CA GLY A 21 -6.82 11.59 -33.42
C GLY A 21 -5.98 11.95 -32.21
N THR A 22 -6.42 12.96 -31.48
CA THR A 22 -5.75 13.45 -30.26
C THR A 22 -5.80 12.43 -29.10
N ARG A 23 -6.44 11.28 -29.33
CA ARG A 23 -6.57 10.15 -28.41
C ARG A 23 -5.27 9.33 -28.39
N GLY A 24 -4.90 8.84 -27.20
CA GLY A 24 -3.65 8.08 -27.00
C GLY A 24 -2.38 8.95 -27.07
N ASN A 25 -2.51 10.28 -27.12
CA ASN A 25 -1.40 11.19 -26.87
C ASN A 25 -0.94 11.09 -25.40
N GLY A 26 0.08 11.86 -25.03
CA GLY A 26 0.68 11.84 -23.69
C GLY A 26 -0.36 11.95 -22.57
N LEU A 27 -0.14 11.17 -21.52
CA LEU A 27 -1.00 11.10 -20.35
C LEU A 27 -0.95 12.42 -19.57
N LYS A 28 -2.11 13.00 -19.26
CA LYS A 28 -2.21 14.24 -18.48
C LYS A 28 -1.66 14.09 -17.07
N GLN A 29 -1.15 15.18 -16.50
CA GLN A 29 -0.69 15.24 -15.11
C GLN A 29 -1.74 14.75 -14.11
N SER A 30 -3.01 15.11 -14.32
CA SER A 30 -4.12 14.64 -13.47
C SER A 30 -4.29 13.12 -13.44
N ALA A 31 -3.70 12.38 -14.39
CA ALA A 31 -3.79 10.94 -14.49
C ALA A 31 -2.54 10.21 -13.97
N TRP A 32 -1.33 10.70 -14.27
CA TRP A 32 -0.10 10.04 -13.79
C TRP A 32 0.35 10.51 -12.40
N GLN A 33 0.04 11.74 -12.00
CA GLN A 33 0.43 12.24 -10.67
C GLN A 33 -0.19 11.44 -9.52
N PRO A 34 -1.48 11.04 -9.57
CA PRO A 34 -2.06 10.15 -8.56
C PRO A 34 -1.29 8.82 -8.43
N LEU A 35 -0.84 8.24 -9.54
CA LEU A 35 -0.04 7.00 -9.52
C LEU A 35 1.30 7.19 -8.81
N CYS A 36 1.99 8.31 -9.07
CA CYS A 36 3.20 8.66 -8.32
C CYS A 36 2.92 8.71 -6.82
N LYS A 37 1.85 9.39 -6.40
CA LYS A 37 1.49 9.50 -4.98
C LYS A 37 1.16 8.14 -4.35
N ILE A 38 0.39 7.29 -5.04
CA ILE A 38 0.12 5.92 -4.59
C ILE A 38 1.43 5.14 -4.44
N SER A 39 2.31 5.18 -5.43
CA SER A 39 3.58 4.45 -5.39
C SER A 39 4.50 4.89 -4.24
N GLU A 40 4.56 6.20 -3.98
CA GLU A 40 5.34 6.73 -2.86
C GLU A 40 4.75 6.31 -1.51
N GLU A 41 3.42 6.17 -1.42
CA GLU A 41 2.81 5.63 -0.20
C GLU A 41 3.05 4.13 -0.03
N LEU A 42 2.93 3.36 -1.10
CA LEU A 42 3.23 1.93 -1.05
C LEU A 42 4.68 1.62 -0.64
N ASN A 43 5.58 2.60 -0.77
CA ASN A 43 6.95 2.52 -0.28
C ASN A 43 7.05 2.51 1.26
N LYS A 44 6.02 2.99 1.98
CA LYS A 44 6.00 3.08 3.45
C LYS A 44 5.54 1.81 4.15
N VAL A 45 4.95 0.87 3.41
CA VAL A 45 4.34 -0.36 3.96
C VAL A 45 5.34 -1.25 4.66
N GLY A 46 6.49 -1.51 4.01
CA GLY A 46 7.61 -2.26 4.60
C GLY A 46 8.11 -1.65 5.92
N PRO A 47 8.54 -0.36 5.93
CA PRO A 47 8.88 0.37 7.15
C PRO A 47 7.83 0.26 8.26
N ASN A 48 6.55 0.47 7.92
CA ASN A 48 5.46 0.49 8.90
C ASN A 48 5.22 -0.89 9.52
N ALA A 49 5.21 -1.94 8.70
CA ALA A 49 5.12 -3.31 9.16
C ALA A 49 6.29 -3.67 10.10
N ALA A 50 7.52 -3.33 9.71
CA ALA A 50 8.72 -3.58 10.53
C ALA A 50 8.65 -2.85 11.88
N ALA A 51 8.25 -1.58 11.89
CA ALA A 51 8.11 -0.80 13.12
C ALA A 51 7.06 -1.39 14.07
N ARG A 52 5.93 -1.89 13.56
CA ARG A 52 4.87 -2.50 14.37
C ARG A 52 5.28 -3.86 14.93
N LEU A 53 5.93 -4.71 14.12
CA LEU A 53 6.50 -5.96 14.60
C LEU A 53 7.58 -5.72 15.67
N SER A 54 8.45 -4.73 15.45
CA SER A 54 9.45 -4.31 16.44
C SER A 54 8.79 -3.85 17.73
N LYS A 55 7.71 -3.07 17.65
CA LYS A 55 6.96 -2.60 18.82
C LYS A 55 6.38 -3.75 19.63
N ILE A 56 5.77 -4.76 18.98
CA ILE A 56 5.27 -5.97 19.65
C ILE A 56 6.43 -6.67 20.39
N ALA A 57 7.58 -6.84 19.73
CA ALA A 57 8.74 -7.51 20.32
C ALA A 57 9.30 -6.73 21.52
N THR A 58 9.51 -5.41 21.38
CA THR A 58 10.03 -4.58 22.48
C THR A 58 9.05 -4.51 23.66
N THR A 59 7.74 -4.48 23.39
CA THR A 59 6.73 -4.53 24.46
C THR A 59 6.77 -5.86 25.22
N ALA A 60 6.93 -6.98 24.52
CA ALA A 60 7.09 -8.28 25.17
C ALA A 60 8.36 -8.35 26.03
N GLU A 61 9.47 -7.80 25.54
CA GLU A 61 10.74 -7.72 26.27
C GLU A 61 10.60 -6.86 27.54
N ASP A 62 10.00 -5.67 27.43
CA ASP A 62 9.75 -4.78 28.57
C ASP A 62 8.85 -5.44 29.63
N GLN A 63 7.83 -6.18 29.20
CA GLN A 63 6.95 -6.94 30.08
C GLN A 63 7.70 -8.08 30.79
N SER A 64 8.53 -8.84 30.07
CA SER A 64 9.38 -9.88 30.68
C SER A 64 10.34 -9.30 31.71
N ASN A 65 11.05 -8.22 31.35
CA ASN A 65 11.97 -7.52 32.25
C ASN A 65 11.25 -6.99 33.50
N THR A 66 10.02 -6.52 33.36
CA THR A 66 9.19 -6.05 34.48
C THR A 66 8.82 -7.23 35.40
N ALA A 67 8.43 -8.36 34.84
CA ALA A 67 8.13 -9.56 35.62
C ALA A 67 9.36 -10.07 36.42
N ASP A 68 10.55 -10.04 35.81
CA ASP A 68 11.78 -10.49 36.48
C ASP A 68 12.18 -9.55 37.62
N ARG A 69 12.05 -8.23 37.43
CA ARG A 69 12.25 -7.24 38.51
C ARG A 69 11.29 -7.46 39.68
N LEU A 70 10.01 -7.70 39.39
CA LEU A 70 8.99 -7.97 40.40
C LEU A 70 9.25 -9.30 41.13
N THR A 71 9.71 -10.32 40.40
CA THR A 71 10.09 -11.61 40.99
C THR A 71 11.28 -11.45 41.94
N ALA A 72 12.31 -10.71 41.53
CA ALA A 72 13.47 -10.42 42.37
C ALA A 72 13.08 -9.62 43.62
N PHE A 73 12.20 -8.61 43.47
CA PHE A 73 11.67 -7.87 44.62
C PHE A 73 10.93 -8.79 45.60
N ALA A 74 10.07 -9.69 45.11
CA ALA A 74 9.35 -10.64 45.95
C ALA A 74 10.26 -11.57 46.76
N MET A 75 11.44 -11.93 46.21
CA MET A 75 12.43 -12.76 46.90
C MET A 75 13.22 -11.99 47.97
N LEU A 76 13.36 -10.68 47.82
CA LEU A 76 14.21 -9.84 48.68
C LEU A 76 13.43 -9.10 49.77
N THR A 77 12.13 -8.87 49.55
CA THR A 77 11.31 -8.13 50.51
C THR A 77 11.03 -8.96 51.77
N PRO A 78 11.17 -8.39 52.97
CA PRO A 78 10.80 -9.08 54.21
C PRO A 78 9.28 -9.07 54.46
N ASP A 79 8.51 -8.26 53.72
CA ASP A 79 7.05 -8.17 53.85
C ASP A 79 6.38 -9.22 52.95
N VAL A 80 5.76 -10.22 53.59
CA VAL A 80 5.06 -11.32 52.91
C VAL A 80 3.89 -10.85 52.05
N ASN A 81 3.20 -9.77 52.42
CA ASN A 81 2.09 -9.25 51.64
C ASN A 81 2.59 -8.53 50.38
N GLU A 82 3.68 -7.75 50.51
CA GLU A 82 4.33 -7.13 49.35
C GLU A 82 4.95 -8.17 48.42
N ALA A 83 5.52 -9.26 48.95
CA ALA A 83 6.01 -10.39 48.16
C ALA A 83 4.87 -11.01 47.32
N LYS A 84 3.71 -11.27 47.93
CA LYS A 84 2.54 -11.83 47.23
C LYS A 84 2.03 -10.92 46.11
N LYS A 85 1.92 -9.61 46.36
CA LYS A 85 1.52 -8.63 45.33
C LYS A 85 2.50 -8.61 44.17
N ALA A 86 3.80 -8.61 44.46
CA ALA A 86 4.83 -8.60 43.44
C ALA A 86 4.84 -9.89 42.59
N VAL A 87 4.63 -11.06 43.19
CA VAL A 87 4.45 -12.32 42.45
C VAL A 87 3.21 -12.27 41.55
N ALA A 88 2.09 -11.72 42.04
CA ALA A 88 0.86 -11.61 41.25
C ALA A 88 1.05 -10.72 40.02
N LEU A 89 1.67 -9.55 40.21
CA LEU A 89 2.02 -8.65 39.11
C LEU A 89 3.03 -9.28 38.16
N ALA A 90 4.05 -9.99 38.67
CA ALA A 90 5.02 -10.69 37.83
C ALA A 90 4.35 -11.74 36.92
N GLY A 91 3.38 -12.50 37.46
CA GLY A 91 2.59 -13.45 36.68
C GLY A 91 1.79 -12.77 35.57
N LEU A 92 1.15 -11.64 35.85
CA LEU A 92 0.45 -10.85 34.84
C LEU A 92 1.38 -10.39 33.72
N PHE A 93 2.52 -9.79 34.07
CA PHE A 93 3.49 -9.30 33.07
C PHE A 93 4.08 -10.44 32.22
N ARG A 94 4.32 -11.63 32.79
CA ARG A 94 4.74 -12.82 32.02
C ARG A 94 3.67 -13.27 31.04
N GLN A 95 2.40 -13.24 31.44
CA GLN A 95 1.31 -13.60 30.56
C GLN A 95 1.21 -12.63 29.38
N LEU A 96 1.23 -11.32 29.63
CA LEU A 96 1.21 -10.31 28.57
C LEU A 96 2.39 -10.46 27.60
N ALA A 97 3.60 -10.69 28.14
CA ALA A 97 4.79 -10.95 27.32
C ALA A 97 4.60 -12.19 26.43
N THR A 98 4.05 -13.27 27.00
CA THR A 98 3.78 -14.52 26.28
C THR A 98 2.74 -14.32 25.18
N GLU A 99 1.66 -13.59 25.43
CA GLU A 99 0.63 -13.28 24.43
C GLU A 99 1.22 -12.50 23.24
N ASN A 100 2.06 -11.50 23.51
CA ASN A 100 2.76 -10.74 22.48
C ASN A 100 3.75 -11.62 21.69
N LEU A 101 4.53 -12.48 22.35
CA LEU A 101 5.44 -13.43 21.70
C LEU A 101 4.69 -14.49 20.88
N GLN A 102 3.53 -14.96 21.34
CA GLN A 102 2.67 -15.88 20.59
C GLN A 102 2.07 -15.23 19.35
N SER A 103 1.75 -13.93 19.41
CA SER A 103 1.32 -13.16 18.23
C SER A 103 2.40 -13.15 17.12
N LEU A 104 3.68 -13.08 17.52
CA LEU A 104 4.83 -13.14 16.60
C LEU A 104 5.13 -14.57 16.12
N SER A 105 5.25 -15.52 17.05
CA SER A 105 5.69 -16.91 16.81
C SER A 105 4.61 -17.81 16.21
N GLY A 106 3.34 -17.61 16.60
CA GLY A 106 2.15 -18.23 15.99
C GLY A 106 1.83 -17.70 14.58
N GLN A 107 2.75 -16.91 14.00
CA GLN A 107 2.68 -16.32 12.67
C GLN A 107 1.52 -15.36 12.44
N ARG A 108 0.67 -15.01 13.41
CA ARG A 108 -0.47 -14.12 13.14
C ARG A 108 0.00 -12.73 12.72
N ALA A 109 0.81 -12.07 13.55
CA ALA A 109 1.32 -10.73 13.23
C ALA A 109 2.31 -10.77 12.05
N THR A 110 3.24 -11.73 12.08
CA THR A 110 4.28 -11.88 11.06
C THR A 110 3.71 -12.20 9.68
N LYS A 111 2.74 -13.13 9.57
CA LYS A 111 2.11 -13.48 8.30
C LYS A 111 1.29 -12.33 7.74
N THR A 112 0.55 -11.63 8.60
CA THR A 112 -0.18 -10.41 8.21
C THR A 112 0.77 -9.38 7.61
N ALA A 113 1.86 -9.06 8.32
CA ALA A 113 2.88 -8.12 7.86
C ALA A 113 3.51 -8.56 6.52
N ILE A 114 3.94 -9.82 6.40
CA ILE A 114 4.56 -10.35 5.18
C ILE A 114 3.61 -10.27 3.98
N ASN A 115 2.36 -10.72 4.15
CA ASN A 115 1.38 -10.71 3.06
C ASN A 115 1.07 -9.29 2.62
N ALA A 116 0.84 -8.38 3.56
CA ALA A 116 0.57 -6.99 3.26
C ALA A 116 1.74 -6.31 2.56
N VAL A 117 2.98 -6.53 3.02
CA VAL A 117 4.19 -6.01 2.35
C VAL A 117 4.33 -6.58 0.95
N ALA A 118 4.10 -7.88 0.75
CA ALA A 118 4.23 -8.52 -0.56
C ALA A 118 3.18 -7.98 -1.55
N GLU A 119 1.91 -7.91 -1.15
CA GLU A 119 0.81 -7.41 -2.00
C GLU A 119 1.04 -5.94 -2.39
N ASN A 120 1.46 -5.10 -1.44
CA ASN A 120 1.70 -3.68 -1.69
C ASN A 120 2.99 -3.44 -2.50
N SER A 121 4.07 -4.19 -2.24
CA SER A 121 5.31 -4.08 -3.02
C SER A 121 5.12 -4.52 -4.47
N TYR A 122 4.32 -5.57 -4.69
CA TYR A 122 3.96 -6.01 -6.03
C TYR A 122 3.21 -4.92 -6.80
N ASN A 123 2.19 -4.31 -6.18
CA ASN A 123 1.44 -3.21 -6.78
C ASN A 123 2.29 -1.95 -7.03
N LYS A 124 3.19 -1.61 -6.09
CA LYS A 124 4.17 -0.54 -6.28
C LYS A 124 5.04 -0.79 -7.50
N GLY A 125 5.60 -1.99 -7.64
CA GLY A 125 6.42 -2.37 -8.79
C GLY A 125 5.67 -2.22 -10.12
N ARG A 126 4.38 -2.57 -10.16
CA ARG A 126 3.55 -2.39 -11.37
C ARG A 126 3.31 -0.93 -11.74
N ILE A 127 3.15 -0.04 -10.75
CA ILE A 127 3.08 1.42 -11.00
C ILE A 127 4.44 1.94 -11.45
N ASP A 128 5.51 1.60 -10.72
CA ASP A 128 6.86 2.11 -10.95
C ASP A 128 7.35 1.75 -12.35
N GLU A 129 7.08 0.52 -12.81
CA GLU A 129 7.41 0.09 -14.16
C GLU A 129 6.64 0.89 -15.22
N ALA A 130 5.33 1.04 -15.06
CA ALA A 130 4.51 1.82 -16.00
C ALA A 130 4.98 3.28 -16.09
N LEU A 131 5.21 3.93 -14.94
CA LEU A 131 5.70 5.31 -14.90
C LEU A 131 7.13 5.44 -15.42
N THR A 132 7.97 4.41 -15.27
CA THR A 132 9.32 4.39 -15.85
C THR A 132 9.27 4.30 -17.36
N ILE A 133 8.52 3.36 -17.92
CA ILE A 133 8.35 3.20 -19.38
C ILE A 133 7.78 4.50 -19.98
N LEU A 134 6.69 5.03 -19.41
CA LEU A 134 6.06 6.25 -19.92
C LEU A 134 6.96 7.48 -19.73
N GLY A 135 7.68 7.59 -18.61
CA GLY A 135 8.60 8.70 -18.37
C GLY A 135 9.81 8.72 -19.31
N LEU A 136 10.26 7.55 -19.76
CA LEU A 136 11.36 7.40 -20.72
C LEU A 136 10.92 7.51 -22.18
N ALA A 137 9.65 7.23 -22.48
CA ALA A 137 9.08 7.34 -23.81
C ALA A 137 8.84 8.81 -24.21
N LYS A 138 9.93 9.50 -24.58
CA LYS A 138 9.93 10.89 -25.06
C LYS A 138 10.86 11.09 -26.25
N ASN A 139 10.50 12.00 -27.15
CA ASN A 139 11.33 12.44 -28.27
C ASN A 139 11.00 13.89 -28.66
N GLY A 140 11.95 14.81 -28.42
CA GLY A 140 11.73 16.25 -28.63
C GLY A 140 10.54 16.76 -27.84
N GLY A 141 9.58 17.40 -28.51
CA GLY A 141 8.33 17.87 -27.91
C GLY A 141 7.29 16.79 -27.64
N ASN A 142 7.51 15.55 -28.08
CA ASN A 142 6.60 14.42 -27.88
C ASN A 142 6.98 13.60 -26.64
N GLY A 143 5.99 13.03 -25.97
CA GLY A 143 6.24 12.14 -24.83
C GLY A 143 4.96 11.69 -24.13
N CYS A 144 5.12 10.70 -23.26
CA CYS A 144 3.99 10.00 -22.67
C CYS A 144 3.47 10.55 -21.35
N LEU A 145 4.21 11.44 -20.67
CA LEU A 145 3.76 12.10 -19.45
C LEU A 145 3.77 13.61 -19.68
N VAL A 146 2.64 14.29 -19.52
CA VAL A 146 2.46 15.72 -19.80
C VAL A 146 2.26 16.50 -18.50
N GLN A 147 2.85 17.70 -18.39
CA GLN A 147 2.70 18.62 -17.25
C GLN A 147 1.54 19.60 -17.45
N ALA A 148 0.93 20.03 -16.35
CA ALA A 148 -0.21 20.94 -16.33
C ALA A 148 0.14 22.40 -16.62
N SER A 149 1.36 22.87 -16.27
CA SER A 149 1.68 24.31 -16.30
C SER A 149 1.91 24.87 -17.70
N ASP A 150 2.40 24.04 -18.63
CA ASP A 150 2.88 24.53 -19.94
C ASP A 150 2.61 23.55 -21.10
N ASN A 151 1.76 22.53 -20.88
CA ASN A 151 1.57 21.39 -21.78
C ASN A 151 2.88 20.68 -22.20
N ASN A 152 3.99 20.88 -21.48
CA ASN A 152 5.27 20.27 -21.80
C ASN A 152 5.34 18.81 -21.36
N VAL A 153 6.24 18.03 -21.96
CA VAL A 153 6.55 16.67 -21.51
C VAL A 153 7.24 16.74 -20.15
N ALA A 154 6.76 15.96 -19.19
CA ALA A 154 7.30 15.93 -17.84
C ALA A 154 8.75 15.42 -17.83
N THR A 155 9.64 16.22 -17.26
CA THR A 155 11.03 15.84 -17.08
C THR A 155 11.15 14.80 -15.97
N VAL A 156 11.74 13.65 -16.29
CA VAL A 156 12.20 12.67 -15.32
C VAL A 156 13.58 13.08 -14.81
N ALA A 157 13.69 13.39 -13.52
CA ALA A 157 14.94 13.81 -12.88
C ALA A 157 15.05 13.23 -11.46
N GLY A 158 16.06 12.40 -11.23
CA GLY A 158 16.28 11.73 -9.94
C GLY A 158 15.02 11.01 -9.47
N ASN A 159 14.50 11.42 -8.31
CA ASN A 159 13.29 10.86 -7.69
C ASN A 159 12.00 11.60 -8.08
N THR A 160 12.00 12.39 -9.16
CA THR A 160 10.83 13.21 -9.55
C THR A 160 10.43 13.01 -11.01
N ILE A 161 9.14 13.23 -11.28
CA ILE A 161 8.57 13.39 -12.62
C ILE A 161 7.87 14.75 -12.65
N GLY A 162 8.34 15.65 -13.51
CA GLY A 162 7.77 16.98 -13.64
C GLY A 162 7.74 17.79 -12.33
N GLY A 163 8.74 17.59 -11.47
CA GLY A 163 8.83 18.20 -10.13
C GLY A 163 7.99 17.50 -9.05
N VAL A 164 7.15 16.52 -9.41
CA VAL A 164 6.38 15.71 -8.45
C VAL A 164 7.25 14.56 -7.93
N GLN A 165 7.25 14.35 -6.61
CA GLN A 165 7.90 13.20 -5.98
C GLN A 165 7.36 11.88 -6.56
N CYS A 166 8.25 11.10 -7.15
CA CYS A 166 7.95 9.88 -7.90
C CYS A 166 9.24 9.06 -8.11
N SER A 167 9.68 8.41 -7.05
CA SER A 167 11.00 7.78 -6.94
C SER A 167 11.18 6.59 -7.87
N ARG A 168 10.08 5.88 -8.19
CA ARG A 168 10.05 4.67 -9.03
C ARG A 168 11.02 3.59 -8.57
N LYS A 169 11.19 3.48 -7.26
CA LYS A 169 12.06 2.50 -6.62
C LYS A 169 11.50 2.10 -5.28
N LEU A 170 11.79 0.88 -4.88
CA LEU A 170 11.60 0.46 -3.50
C LEU A 170 12.76 1.03 -2.68
N THR A 171 12.45 1.85 -1.68
CA THR A 171 13.44 2.30 -0.72
C THR A 171 13.54 1.27 0.40
N PRO A 172 14.74 0.94 0.90
CA PRO A 172 14.88 0.08 2.06
C PRO A 172 14.04 0.61 3.22
N PRO A 173 13.49 -0.28 4.07
CA PRO A 173 12.63 0.14 5.16
C PRO A 173 13.32 1.18 6.05
N ALA A 174 12.75 2.37 6.17
CA ALA A 174 13.13 3.28 7.25
C ALA A 174 12.76 2.64 8.60
N THR A 175 13.56 2.88 9.62
CA THR A 175 13.36 2.31 10.98
C THR A 175 12.25 3.00 11.78
N LYS A 176 11.55 3.97 11.19
CA LYS A 176 10.46 4.71 11.85
C LYS A 176 9.12 4.34 11.22
N GLY A 177 8.19 3.90 12.07
CA GLY A 177 6.80 3.68 11.68
C GLY A 177 6.13 4.99 11.27
N TYR A 178 5.19 4.90 10.33
CA TYR A 178 4.28 6.00 9.99
C TYR A 178 2.95 5.78 10.73
N THR A 179 2.42 6.84 11.31
CA THR A 179 1.14 6.82 12.02
C THR A 179 -0.05 6.87 11.07
N ASP A 180 0.11 7.50 9.90
CA ASP A 180 -0.93 7.61 8.88
C ASP A 180 -0.36 7.64 7.46
N TYR A 181 -1.14 7.13 6.50
CA TYR A 181 -0.82 7.15 5.07
C TYR A 181 -1.19 8.50 4.42
N ASP A 182 -0.43 9.58 4.70
CA ASP A 182 -0.44 10.95 4.09
C ASP A 182 -1.78 11.45 3.46
N ASN A 183 -2.93 11.11 4.03
CA ASN A 183 -4.25 11.32 3.42
C ASN A 183 -4.38 10.79 1.97
N ILE A 184 -3.72 9.67 1.65
CA ILE A 184 -3.93 8.97 0.37
C ILE A 184 -5.08 7.96 0.49
N ILE A 185 -5.26 7.43 1.70
CA ILE A 185 -6.22 6.37 2.02
C ILE A 185 -7.20 6.92 3.04
N GLY A 186 -8.49 6.71 2.79
CA GLY A 186 -9.58 7.01 3.71
C GLY A 186 -10.20 5.74 4.32
N PRO A 187 -11.24 5.92 5.17
CA PRO A 187 -11.95 4.82 5.81
C PRO A 187 -12.53 3.80 4.83
N GLU A 188 -12.92 4.25 3.62
CA GLU A 188 -13.63 3.43 2.63
C GLU A 188 -12.76 2.95 1.45
N GLY A 189 -11.48 3.36 1.38
CA GLY A 189 -10.62 3.05 0.24
C GLY A 189 -9.61 4.15 -0.06
N TRP A 190 -9.17 4.23 -1.32
CA TRP A 190 -8.27 5.28 -1.80
C TRP A 190 -9.03 6.60 -1.94
N LEU A 191 -8.49 7.71 -1.42
CA LEU A 191 -9.17 9.01 -1.50
C LEU A 191 -9.29 9.46 -2.96
N THR A 192 -10.44 10.05 -3.33
CA THR A 192 -10.76 10.44 -4.72
C THR A 192 -9.73 11.35 -5.38
N ALA A 193 -9.06 12.23 -4.62
CA ALA A 193 -7.99 13.08 -5.15
C ALA A 193 -6.74 12.30 -5.61
N HIS A 194 -6.65 11.03 -5.22
CA HIS A 194 -5.56 10.11 -5.49
C HIS A 194 -6.02 8.85 -6.22
N ALA A 195 -7.32 8.64 -6.32
CA ALA A 195 -7.90 7.56 -7.08
C ALA A 195 -8.08 7.96 -8.54
N THR A 196 -7.91 6.98 -9.41
CA THR A 196 -8.35 7.04 -10.80
C THR A 196 -9.87 7.19 -10.89
N THR A 197 -10.35 7.97 -11.85
CA THR A 197 -11.73 8.51 -11.85
C THR A 197 -12.72 7.79 -12.79
N GLY A 198 -12.32 6.70 -13.44
CA GLY A 198 -13.20 6.03 -14.42
C GLY A 198 -13.32 6.76 -15.76
N ASN A 199 -12.60 7.88 -15.95
CA ASN A 199 -12.65 8.65 -17.18
C ASN A 199 -12.06 7.87 -18.36
N THR A 200 -12.66 8.02 -19.55
CA THR A 200 -12.33 7.26 -20.78
C THR A 200 -11.31 7.94 -21.69
N ASP A 201 -10.97 9.20 -21.45
CA ASP A 201 -9.87 9.87 -22.17
C ASP A 201 -9.08 10.82 -21.26
N LEU A 202 -7.94 10.31 -20.79
CA LEU A 202 -6.94 11.07 -20.02
C LEU A 202 -5.74 11.51 -20.88
N SER A 203 -5.86 11.40 -22.20
CA SER A 203 -4.82 11.82 -23.14
C SER A 203 -4.81 13.35 -23.26
N ASP A 204 -3.65 13.90 -23.54
CA ASP A 204 -3.50 15.30 -23.91
C ASP A 204 -4.12 15.58 -25.29
N THR A 205 -4.92 16.64 -25.39
CA THR A 205 -5.65 16.96 -26.62
C THR A 205 -4.78 17.68 -27.65
N THR A 206 -3.52 18.01 -27.33
CA THR A 206 -2.62 18.76 -28.21
C THR A 206 -1.88 17.79 -29.12
N GLY A 207 -1.99 17.98 -30.44
CA GLY A 207 -1.42 17.07 -31.45
C GLY A 207 0.11 16.92 -31.43
N ASN A 208 0.84 17.72 -30.64
CA ASN A 208 2.30 17.72 -30.54
C ASN A 208 2.85 16.96 -29.31
N LYS A 209 2.04 16.09 -28.69
CA LYS A 209 2.40 15.25 -27.54
C LYS A 209 2.17 13.78 -27.85
N GLN A 210 2.69 13.31 -28.98
CA GLN A 210 2.52 11.93 -29.41
C GLN A 210 3.17 10.97 -28.41
N CYS A 211 2.48 9.87 -28.10
CA CYS A 211 2.98 8.82 -27.20
C CYS A 211 2.68 7.45 -27.82
N VAL A 212 3.68 6.86 -28.48
CA VAL A 212 3.54 5.56 -29.16
C VAL A 212 3.04 4.45 -28.20
N PRO A 213 3.56 4.30 -26.96
CA PRO A 213 3.08 3.28 -26.02
C PRO A 213 1.59 3.37 -25.64
N LEU A 214 0.95 4.54 -25.81
CA LEU A 214 -0.45 4.76 -25.44
C LEU A 214 -1.39 4.80 -26.65
N LYS A 215 -0.87 4.55 -27.86
CA LYS A 215 -1.65 4.47 -29.10
C LYS A 215 -1.76 3.04 -29.56
N THR A 216 -2.93 2.68 -30.07
CA THR A 216 -3.24 1.31 -30.50
C THR A 216 -3.64 1.22 -31.97
N HIS A 217 -3.45 2.28 -32.76
CA HIS A 217 -3.72 2.27 -34.21
C HIS A 217 -2.42 2.38 -35.05
N THR A 218 -2.52 2.80 -36.31
CA THR A 218 -1.45 2.84 -37.34
C THR A 218 -0.12 3.47 -36.90
N ASN A 219 -0.13 4.49 -36.03
CA ASN A 219 1.10 5.15 -35.53
C ASN A 219 1.42 4.77 -34.07
N GLY A 220 0.79 3.70 -33.57
CA GLY A 220 0.89 3.23 -32.20
C GLY A 220 1.71 1.96 -32.02
N LEU A 221 1.58 1.34 -30.84
CA LEU A 221 2.41 0.24 -30.34
C LEU A 221 2.58 -0.94 -31.31
N ALA A 222 1.54 -1.29 -32.06
CA ALA A 222 1.53 -2.43 -32.98
C ALA A 222 1.34 -2.02 -34.45
N ALA A 223 1.42 -0.73 -34.78
CA ALA A 223 1.12 -0.20 -36.12
C ALA A 223 -0.27 -0.64 -36.66
N GLY A 224 -1.23 -0.84 -35.76
CA GLY A 224 -2.59 -1.33 -36.00
C GLY A 224 -3.22 -1.76 -34.66
N ASP A 225 -4.53 -2.06 -34.68
CA ASP A 225 -5.29 -2.48 -33.49
C ASP A 225 -4.59 -3.63 -32.75
N ILE A 226 -4.40 -3.46 -31.45
CA ILE A 226 -3.90 -4.54 -30.59
C ILE A 226 -5.01 -5.54 -30.30
N GLY A 227 -4.66 -6.82 -30.14
CA GLY A 227 -5.65 -7.91 -30.00
C GLY A 227 -6.52 -7.84 -28.73
N ALA A 228 -6.14 -7.05 -27.73
CA ALA A 228 -6.89 -6.82 -26.49
C ALA A 228 -6.47 -5.48 -25.87
N GLU A 229 -7.27 -4.95 -24.94
CA GLU A 229 -6.87 -3.74 -24.19
C GLU A 229 -5.55 -3.96 -23.44
N LEU A 230 -4.71 -2.92 -23.35
CA LEU A 230 -3.42 -2.98 -22.68
C LEU A 230 -3.52 -2.41 -21.25
N PRO A 231 -3.52 -3.26 -20.21
CA PRO A 231 -3.50 -2.81 -18.83
C PRO A 231 -2.10 -2.36 -18.41
N LEU A 232 -1.98 -1.13 -17.91
CA LEU A 232 -0.79 -0.58 -17.27
C LEU A 232 -1.07 -0.34 -15.78
N ALA A 233 -0.01 -0.28 -14.96
CA ALA A 233 -0.14 -0.06 -13.51
C ALA A 233 -1.19 -1.00 -12.88
N HIS A 234 -1.08 -2.30 -13.20
CA HIS A 234 -2.01 -3.34 -12.75
C HIS A 234 -3.50 -3.02 -13.00
N GLY A 235 -3.80 -2.39 -14.14
CA GLY A 235 -5.16 -2.07 -14.55
C GLY A 235 -5.69 -0.72 -14.04
N LEU A 236 -4.91 0.08 -13.32
CA LEU A 236 -5.32 1.47 -13.00
C LEU A 236 -5.43 2.33 -14.26
N LEU A 237 -4.58 2.05 -15.25
CA LEU A 237 -4.66 2.62 -16.58
C LEU A 237 -4.92 1.48 -17.57
N THR A 238 -5.81 1.69 -18.52
CA THR A 238 -6.05 0.74 -19.60
C THR A 238 -6.10 1.48 -20.92
N VAL A 239 -5.17 1.15 -21.82
CA VAL A 239 -5.18 1.66 -23.19
C VAL A 239 -6.19 0.85 -23.98
N ILE A 240 -7.19 1.53 -24.55
CA ILE A 240 -8.26 0.87 -25.30
C ILE A 240 -7.70 0.38 -26.64
N ASN A 241 -8.08 -0.82 -27.06
CA ASN A 241 -7.51 -1.49 -28.24
C ASN A 241 -7.94 -0.92 -29.61
N THR A 242 -8.91 -0.02 -29.63
CA THR A 242 -9.42 0.64 -30.85
C THR A 242 -9.03 2.13 -30.92
N ASP A 243 -7.96 2.53 -30.23
CA ASP A 243 -7.46 3.90 -30.15
C ASP A 243 -8.50 4.93 -29.66
N SER A 244 -9.49 4.44 -28.89
CA SER A 244 -10.57 5.25 -28.30
C SER A 244 -10.12 6.06 -27.07
N GLY A 245 -8.85 5.93 -26.66
CA GLY A 245 -8.26 6.65 -25.54
C GLY A 245 -7.74 5.73 -24.44
N ILE A 246 -7.55 6.33 -23.27
CA ILE A 246 -7.04 5.67 -22.06
C ILE A 246 -8.12 5.77 -21.00
N LYS A 247 -8.62 4.62 -20.56
CA LYS A 247 -9.56 4.55 -19.44
C LYS A 247 -8.84 4.26 -18.13
N THR A 248 -9.49 4.62 -17.03
CA THR A 248 -9.00 4.27 -15.70
C THR A 248 -10.04 3.51 -14.91
N VAL A 249 -9.61 2.80 -13.86
CA VAL A 249 -10.52 2.05 -12.99
C VAL A 249 -10.76 2.87 -11.72
N THR A 250 -12.00 3.02 -11.28
CA THR A 250 -12.26 3.66 -9.99
C THR A 250 -11.68 2.83 -8.85
N ALA A 251 -10.70 3.38 -8.13
CA ALA A 251 -10.08 2.74 -6.97
C ALA A 251 -10.65 3.22 -5.63
N THR A 252 -11.72 4.02 -5.62
CA THR A 252 -12.20 4.70 -4.41
C THR A 252 -12.86 3.79 -3.36
N LYS A 253 -13.35 2.61 -3.76
CA LYS A 253 -14.04 1.68 -2.86
C LYS A 253 -13.23 0.41 -2.62
N GLY A 254 -12.85 0.18 -1.36
CA GLY A 254 -12.53 -1.15 -0.88
C GLY A 254 -13.82 -1.95 -0.72
N GLU A 255 -14.31 -2.63 -1.76
CA GLU A 255 -15.51 -3.45 -1.62
C GLU A 255 -15.25 -4.73 -0.80
N THR A 256 -16.34 -5.20 -0.19
CA THR A 256 -16.49 -6.06 0.99
C THR A 256 -15.60 -7.30 1.09
N THR A 257 -14.90 -7.41 2.22
CA THR A 257 -14.31 -8.62 2.83
C THR A 257 -13.28 -9.42 2.01
N ARG A 258 -12.32 -10.00 2.74
CA ARG A 258 -11.16 -10.77 2.24
C ARG A 258 -11.49 -11.90 1.23
N THR A 259 -12.75 -12.33 1.15
CA THR A 259 -13.26 -13.46 0.35
C THR A 259 -13.69 -13.08 -1.07
N THR A 260 -13.83 -11.80 -1.37
CA THR A 260 -14.26 -11.28 -2.69
C THR A 260 -13.24 -10.27 -3.21
N ARG A 261 -11.98 -10.70 -3.40
CA ARG A 261 -10.91 -9.87 -3.97
C ARG A 261 -11.25 -9.54 -5.44
N GLY A 262 -12.02 -8.49 -5.67
CA GLY A 262 -12.45 -8.05 -7.00
C GLY A 262 -11.29 -7.53 -7.86
N ASN A 263 -10.28 -6.89 -7.26
CA ASN A 263 -9.01 -6.53 -7.91
C ASN A 263 -7.82 -6.41 -6.94
N GLN A 264 -6.62 -6.24 -7.48
CA GLN A 264 -5.35 -6.24 -6.73
C GLN A 264 -5.13 -4.95 -5.90
N TRP A 265 -5.85 -3.87 -6.20
CA TRP A 265 -5.82 -2.61 -5.45
C TRP A 265 -6.68 -2.64 -4.19
N GLN A 266 -7.75 -3.43 -4.22
CA GLN A 266 -8.51 -3.76 -3.01
C GLN A 266 -7.68 -4.64 -2.08
N SER A 267 -6.90 -5.60 -2.62
CA SER A 267 -5.98 -6.41 -1.81
C SER A 267 -4.92 -5.53 -1.15
N ALA A 268 -4.31 -4.62 -1.92
CA ALA A 268 -3.35 -3.63 -1.39
C ALA A 268 -3.95 -2.84 -0.22
N TYR A 269 -5.13 -2.24 -0.41
CA TYR A 269 -5.86 -1.51 0.63
C TYR A 269 -6.11 -2.34 1.89
N HIS A 270 -6.55 -3.59 1.75
CA HIS A 270 -6.78 -4.46 2.91
C HIS A 270 -5.49 -4.78 3.66
N GLY A 271 -4.39 -5.09 2.95
CA GLY A 271 -3.10 -5.32 3.58
C GLY A 271 -2.63 -4.12 4.43
N LEU A 272 -2.89 -2.90 3.96
CA LEU A 272 -2.58 -1.66 4.70
C LEU A 272 -3.37 -1.57 6.00
N LYS A 273 -4.69 -1.88 5.94
CA LYS A 273 -5.56 -1.92 7.12
C LYS A 273 -5.19 -3.03 8.11
N GLU A 274 -4.77 -4.19 7.60
CA GLU A 274 -4.31 -5.28 8.46
C GLU A 274 -3.01 -4.91 9.19
N ILE A 275 -2.09 -4.17 8.56
CA ILE A 275 -0.89 -3.61 9.23
C ILE A 275 -1.29 -2.61 10.32
N GLU A 276 -2.20 -1.68 10.04
CA GLU A 276 -2.69 -0.72 11.04
C GLU A 276 -3.23 -1.45 12.28
N ALA A 277 -4.03 -2.50 12.07
CA ALA A 277 -4.64 -3.30 13.13
C ALA A 277 -3.63 -4.08 14.01
N LEU A 278 -2.37 -4.26 13.57
CA LEU A 278 -1.35 -4.93 14.38
C LEU A 278 -1.05 -4.21 15.69
N GLU A 279 -1.22 -2.89 15.74
CA GLU A 279 -0.95 -2.12 16.96
C GLU A 279 -2.06 -2.27 18.00
N SER A 280 -3.31 -2.36 17.54
CA SER A 280 -4.45 -2.70 18.42
C SER A 280 -4.41 -4.15 18.92
N ALA A 281 -3.56 -4.99 18.33
CA ALA A 281 -3.36 -6.38 18.75
C ALA A 281 -2.26 -6.55 19.81
N ILE A 282 -1.56 -5.48 20.20
CA ILE A 282 -0.57 -5.51 21.27
C ILE A 282 -1.28 -5.70 22.60
N ALA A 283 -0.91 -6.73 23.36
CA ALA A 283 -1.33 -6.87 24.74
C ALA A 283 -0.61 -5.81 25.58
N THR A 284 -1.30 -4.71 25.89
CA THR A 284 -0.75 -3.58 26.63
C THR A 284 -0.94 -3.73 28.14
N ASN A 285 -0.13 -2.98 28.89
CA ASN A 285 -0.30 -2.86 30.34
C ASN A 285 -1.61 -2.10 30.61
N VAL A 286 -2.44 -2.60 31.51
CA VAL A 286 -3.66 -1.89 31.91
C VAL A 286 -3.33 -0.92 33.03
N THR A 287 -3.66 0.35 32.84
CA THR A 287 -3.45 1.40 33.83
C THR A 287 -4.61 1.53 34.82
N GLU A 288 -5.74 0.88 34.56
CA GLU A 288 -6.93 0.86 35.43
C GLU A 288 -7.52 -0.56 35.52
N ASN A 289 -8.01 -0.96 36.69
CA ASN A 289 -8.66 -2.26 36.91
C ASN A 289 -7.79 -3.48 36.55
N ALA A 290 -6.47 -3.44 36.81
CA ALA A 290 -5.60 -4.60 36.64
C ALA A 290 -6.10 -5.81 37.46
N GLU A 291 -6.77 -5.57 38.60
CA GLU A 291 -7.49 -6.59 39.38
C GLU A 291 -8.69 -7.24 38.67
N ASN A 292 -9.22 -6.66 37.60
CA ASN A 292 -10.34 -7.23 36.85
C ASN A 292 -9.89 -7.98 35.59
N GLN A 293 -8.58 -8.00 35.28
CA GLN A 293 -8.09 -8.87 34.23
C GLN A 293 -8.19 -10.33 34.68
N GLY A 294 -8.83 -11.17 33.85
CA GLY A 294 -8.94 -12.60 34.11
C GLY A 294 -7.58 -13.24 34.42
N ALA A 295 -6.52 -12.79 33.75
CA ALA A 295 -5.12 -13.11 34.00
C ALA A 295 -4.68 -12.85 35.45
N HIS A 296 -4.91 -11.63 35.94
CA HIS A 296 -4.51 -11.24 37.30
C HIS A 296 -5.34 -11.97 38.35
N GLN A 297 -6.65 -12.17 38.11
CA GLN A 297 -7.50 -12.99 38.98
C GLN A 297 -7.09 -14.45 38.99
N GLU A 298 -6.69 -15.03 37.86
CA GLU A 298 -6.22 -16.41 37.79
C GLU A 298 -4.90 -16.59 38.55
N VAL A 299 -3.98 -15.63 38.45
CA VAL A 299 -2.72 -15.63 39.21
C VAL A 299 -2.97 -15.41 40.71
N ILE A 300 -3.83 -14.46 41.09
CA ILE A 300 -4.26 -14.23 42.48
C ILE A 300 -4.91 -15.48 43.06
N ASN A 301 -5.82 -16.13 42.32
CA ASN A 301 -6.47 -17.35 42.74
C ASN A 301 -5.47 -18.50 42.94
N ARG A 302 -4.49 -18.66 42.03
CA ARG A 302 -3.39 -19.63 42.19
C ARG A 302 -2.53 -19.34 43.42
N ALA A 303 -2.16 -18.08 43.65
CA ALA A 303 -1.33 -17.67 44.78
C ALA A 303 -2.04 -17.77 46.14
N HIS A 304 -3.37 -17.57 46.18
CA HIS A 304 -4.16 -17.65 47.41
C HIS A 304 -4.60 -19.07 47.80
N THR A 305 -4.76 -19.99 46.84
CA THR A 305 -5.33 -21.31 47.13
C THR A 305 -4.32 -22.39 47.47
N ASN A 306 -3.00 -22.16 47.34
CA ASN A 306 -1.95 -23.14 47.68
C ASN A 306 -2.19 -24.53 47.05
N LYS A 307 -2.90 -24.60 45.92
CA LYS A 307 -3.21 -25.86 45.24
C LYS A 307 -2.10 -26.18 44.25
N ASP A 308 -1.27 -27.15 44.62
CA ASP A 308 -0.39 -27.91 43.71
C ASP A 308 -1.17 -28.79 42.70
N GLU A 309 -2.51 -28.68 42.65
CA GLU A 309 -3.33 -29.43 41.71
C GLU A 309 -3.79 -28.53 40.54
N LEU A 310 -3.25 -28.83 39.36
CA LEU A 310 -3.78 -28.35 38.09
C LEU A 310 -5.29 -28.67 38.01
N PRO A 311 -6.14 -27.71 37.59
CA PRO A 311 -7.55 -28.01 37.37
C PRO A 311 -7.68 -29.13 36.32
N ALA A 312 -8.57 -30.08 36.59
CA ALA A 312 -8.81 -31.29 35.79
C ALA A 312 -9.40 -31.02 34.38
N SER A 313 -9.22 -29.82 33.84
CA SER A 313 -9.57 -29.45 32.47
C SER A 313 -8.34 -28.83 31.80
N LYS A 314 -7.69 -29.63 30.94
CA LYS A 314 -6.69 -29.16 29.98
C LYS A 314 -7.17 -27.87 29.30
N PRO A 315 -6.27 -26.90 29.13
CA PRO A 315 -5.76 -26.64 27.80
C PRO A 315 -4.27 -26.98 27.76
N GLU A 316 -3.91 -27.83 26.82
CA GLU A 316 -2.54 -28.16 26.51
C GLU A 316 -1.74 -26.87 26.23
N ASN A 317 -0.53 -26.81 26.80
CA ASN A 317 0.53 -25.79 26.60
C ASN A 317 0.64 -24.68 27.65
N LEU A 318 0.95 -25.07 28.88
CA LEU A 318 1.79 -24.27 29.78
C LEU A 318 2.94 -25.17 30.22
N VAL A 319 4.08 -25.05 29.54
CA VAL A 319 5.36 -25.63 29.99
C VAL A 319 6.13 -24.49 30.64
N LEU A 320 6.52 -24.74 31.90
CA LEU A 320 7.30 -23.88 32.80
C LEU A 320 8.56 -23.29 32.16
#